data_AF-A0AAE5H115-F1
#
_entry.id   AF-A0AAE5H115-F1
#
_cell.length_a   1.000
_cell.length_b   1.000
_cell.length_c   1.000
_cell.angle_alpha   90.00
_cell.angle_beta   90.00
_cell.angle_gamma   90.00
#
_symmetry.space_group_name_H-M   'P 1'
#
loop_
_entity.id
_entity.type
_entity.pdbx_description
1 polymer ?
#
loop_
_entity_poly.entity_id
_entity_poly.type
_entity_poly.pdbx_seq_one_letter_code
_entity_poly.pdbx_strand_id
1 'polypeptide(L)' 'MRSWVVNLNLKFVNKYNVPFNSFVIKAEEKEEFLVKMDRVLIKVMELVKFEIDDISPFDYKELPEEIVNEYIYVD' A
#
# COMPACT_ATOMS: atom_id res chain seq x y z
N MET A 1 -0.94 -17.56 9.41
CA MET A 1 -1.43 -17.02 8.13
C MET A 1 -0.49 -15.90 7.73
N ARG A 2 0.07 -15.89 6.51
CA ARG A 2 1.03 -14.85 6.10
C ARG A 2 0.28 -13.60 5.64
N SER A 3 0.79 -12.42 6.00
CA SER A 3 0.18 -11.14 5.64
C SER A 3 1.25 -10.10 5.37
N TRP A 4 0.89 -9.08 4.63
CA TRP A 4 1.76 -7.98 4.25
C TRP A 4 1.16 -6.68 4.76
N VAL A 5 2.01 -5.80 5.26
CA VAL A 5 1.66 -4.39 5.43
C VAL A 5 2.03 -3.68 4.13
N VAL A 6 1.08 -2.93 3.58
CA VAL A 6 1.30 -2.02 2.45
C VAL A 6 1.05 -0.61 2.93
N ASN A 7 2.09 0.21 2.90
CA ASN A 7 2.08 1.61 3.32
C ASN A 7 2.14 2.51 2.09
N LEU A 8 1.54 3.69 2.18
CA LEU A 8 1.93 4.79 1.30
C LEU A 8 3.40 5.15 1.59
N ASN A 9 4.19 5.24 0.52
CA ASN A 9 5.60 5.56 0.62
C ASN A 9 5.77 6.96 1.26
N LEU A 10 6.61 7.09 2.29
CA LEU A 10 6.75 8.34 3.02
C LEU A 10 7.29 9.50 2.16
N LYS A 11 8.14 9.20 1.16
CA LYS A 11 8.60 10.23 0.21
C LYS A 11 7.45 10.72 -0.65
N PHE A 12 6.58 9.82 -1.08
CA PHE A 12 5.36 10.16 -1.82
C PHE A 12 4.40 11.02 -0.99
N VAL A 13 4.11 10.59 0.24
CA VAL A 13 3.27 11.29 1.23
C VAL A 13 3.76 12.72 1.45
N ASN A 14 5.04 12.89 1.76
CA ASN A 14 5.62 14.19 2.05
C ASN A 14 5.64 15.10 0.82
N LYS A 15 5.94 14.54 -0.36
CA LYS A 15 6.05 15.33 -1.59
C LYS A 15 4.71 15.88 -2.04
N TYR A 16 3.67 15.05 -1.99
CA TYR A 16 2.34 15.40 -2.49
C TYR A 16 1.38 15.86 -1.38
N ASN A 17 1.88 15.97 -0.14
CA ASN A 17 1.10 16.36 1.04
C ASN A 17 -0.19 15.55 1.19
N VAL A 18 -0.11 14.23 0.97
CA VAL A 18 -1.23 13.31 1.14
C VAL A 18 -1.17 12.66 2.52
N PRO A 19 -2.29 12.30 3.15
CA PRO A 19 -2.27 11.59 4.43
C PRO A 19 -1.57 10.23 4.30
N PHE A 20 -0.70 9.91 5.26
CA PHE A 20 -0.15 8.56 5.38
C PHE A 20 -1.27 7.55 5.65
N ASN A 21 -1.20 6.39 5.00
CA ASN A 21 -2.16 5.32 5.18
C ASN A 21 -1.48 3.95 5.06
N SER A 22 -2.03 2.96 5.75
CA SER A 22 -1.49 1.60 5.85
C SER A 22 -2.61 0.57 5.80
N PHE A 23 -2.35 -0.54 5.11
CA PHE A 23 -3.30 -1.63 4.93
C PHE A 23 -2.62 -2.96 5.23
N VAL A 24 -3.33 -3.85 5.92
CA VAL A 24 -2.92 -5.25 6.08
C VAL A 24 -3.62 -6.08 5.02
N ILE A 25 -2.84 -6.88 4.30
CA ILE A 25 -3.31 -7.66 3.15
C ILE A 25 -2.88 -9.10 3.34
N LYS A 26 -3.78 -10.04 3.04
CA LYS A 26 -3.43 -11.46 3.04
C LYS A 26 -2.39 -11.74 1.96
N ALA A 27 -1.48 -12.67 2.21
CA ALA A 27 -0.41 -12.97 1.24
C ALA A 27 -0.97 -13.40 -0.14
N GLU A 28 -2.09 -14.12 -0.17
CA GLU A 28 -2.77 -14.55 -1.40
C GLU A 28 -3.39 -13.40 -2.21
N GLU A 29 -3.71 -12.28 -1.58
CA GLU A 29 -4.35 -11.12 -2.21
C GLU A 29 -3.34 -10.03 -2.62
N LYS A 30 -2.08 -10.15 -2.16
CA LYS A 30 -1.05 -9.11 -2.29
C LYS A 30 -0.87 -8.65 -3.74
N GLU A 31 -0.62 -9.57 -4.66
CA GLU A 31 -0.29 -9.17 -6.03
C GLU A 31 -1.49 -8.59 -6.78
N GLU A 32 -2.68 -9.13 -6.56
CA GLU A 32 -3.90 -8.56 -7.13
C GLU A 32 -4.15 -7.14 -6.59
N PHE A 33 -3.93 -6.93 -5.30
CA PHE A 33 -4.05 -5.62 -4.68
C PHE A 33 -3.07 -4.61 -5.27
N LEU A 34 -1.78 -4.96 -5.37
CA LEU A 34 -0.75 -4.05 -5.91
C LEU A 34 -1.08 -3.64 -7.35
N VAL A 35 -1.48 -4.59 -8.20
CA VAL A 35 -1.89 -4.30 -9.59
C VAL A 35 -3.11 -3.38 -9.64
N LYS A 36 -4.09 -3.58 -8.76
CA LYS A 36 -5.27 -2.71 -8.68
C LYS A 36 -4.90 -1.29 -8.26
N MET A 37 -4.02 -1.14 -7.27
CA MET A 37 -3.57 0.16 -6.78
C MET A 37 -2.77 0.93 -7.84
N ASP A 38 -1.89 0.25 -8.58
CA ASP A 38 -1.16 0.86 -9.69
C ASP A 38 -2.11 1.37 -10.78
N ARG A 39 -3.14 0.60 -11.13
CA ARG A 39 -4.16 1.03 -12.11
C ARG A 39 -4.94 2.25 -11.62
N VAL A 40 -5.27 2.31 -10.34
CA VAL A 40 -5.93 3.47 -9.75
C VAL A 40 -5.00 4.69 -9.81
N LEU A 41 -3.72 4.52 -9.47
CA LEU A 41 -2.74 5.61 -9.53
C LEU A 41 -2.63 6.19 -10.95
N ILE A 42 -2.47 5.33 -11.96
CA ILE A 42 -2.38 5.75 -13.37
C ILE A 42 -3.61 6.57 -13.77
N LYS A 43 -4.82 6.09 -13.42
CA LYS A 43 -6.06 6.83 -13.71
C LYS A 43 -6.13 8.17 -13.00
N VAL A 44 -5.68 8.24 -11.75
CA VAL A 44 -5.61 9.51 -11.01
C VAL A 44 -4.66 10.46 -11.73
N MET A 45 -3.47 10.01 -12.12
CA MET A 45 -2.49 10.80 -12.88
C MET A 45 -3.07 11.38 -14.18
N GLU A 46 -3.77 10.55 -14.95
CA GLU A 46 -4.46 10.96 -16.19
C GLU A 46 -5.52 12.03 -15.92
N LEU A 47 -6.34 11.85 -14.88
CA LEU A 47 -7.43 12.77 -14.53
C LEU A 47 -6.93 14.12 -14.03
N VAL A 48 -5.89 14.11 -13.19
CA VAL A 48 -5.33 15.34 -12.60
C VAL A 48 -4.26 15.98 -13.49
N LYS A 49 -3.96 15.39 -14.66
CA LYS A 49 -2.88 15.81 -15.57
C LYS A 49 -1.56 16.04 -14.83
N PHE A 50 -1.29 15.14 -13.90
CA PHE A 50 -0.19 15.26 -12.96
C PHE A 50 0.84 14.17 -13.25
N GLU A 51 2.06 14.59 -13.53
CA GLU A 51 3.18 13.66 -13.65
C GLU A 51 3.72 13.37 -12.25
N ILE A 52 3.56 12.11 -11.83
CA ILE A 52 4.23 11.58 -10.65
C ILE A 52 5.61 11.14 -11.12
N ASP A 53 6.65 11.63 -10.45
CA ASP A 53 8.04 11.21 -10.68
C ASP A 53 8.20 9.69 -10.42
N ASP A 54 9.38 9.13 -10.67
CA ASP A 54 9.72 7.70 -10.45
C ASP A 54 9.68 7.23 -8.96
N ILE A 55 9.00 7.96 -8.08
CA ILE A 55 8.77 7.54 -6.69
C ILE A 55 7.62 6.53 -6.69
N SER A 56 7.93 5.29 -6.29
CA SER A 56 6.89 4.29 -6.00
C SER A 56 5.89 4.83 -4.96
N PRO A 57 4.57 4.79 -5.22
CA PRO A 57 3.55 5.24 -4.29
C PRO A 57 3.45 4.36 -3.03
N PHE A 58 3.91 3.11 -3.10
CA PHE A 58 3.75 2.13 -2.03
C PHE A 58 5.08 1.53 -1.59
N ASP A 59 5.20 1.32 -0.28
CA ASP A 59 6.20 0.45 0.36
C ASP A 59 5.48 -0.74 0.99
N TYR A 60 6.03 -1.94 0.87
CA TYR A 60 5.41 -3.14 1.44
C TYR A 60 6.41 -4.01 2.19
N LYS A 61 5.96 -4.61 3.29
CA LYS A 61 6.77 -5.48 4.15
C LYS A 61 5.93 -6.66 4.63
N GLU A 62 6.50 -7.86 4.58
CA GLU A 62 5.87 -9.05 5.15
C GLU A 62 5.82 -8.92 6.68
N LEU A 63 4.66 -9.23 7.25
CA LEU A 63 4.45 -9.22 8.69
C LEU A 63 4.94 -10.55 9.30
N PRO A 64 5.70 -10.51 10.41
CA PRO A 64 5.97 -11.69 11.22
C PRO A 64 4.67 -12.38 11.65
N GLU A 65 4.64 -13.71 11.62
CA GLU A 65 3.44 -14.49 11.96
C GLU A 65 2.93 -14.21 13.39
N GLU A 66 3.84 -13.92 14.32
CA GLU A 66 3.53 -13.52 15.71
C GLU A 66 2.62 -12.29 15.76
N ILE A 67 2.96 -11.24 14.99
CA ILE A 67 2.19 -10.01 14.90
C ILE A 67 0.84 -10.28 14.22
N VAL A 68 0.81 -11.09 13.15
CA VAL A 68 -0.45 -11.39 12.46
C VAL A 68 -1.45 -12.07 13.40
N ASN A 69 -0.98 -12.95 14.28
CA ASN A 69 -1.85 -13.62 15.26
C ASN A 69 -2.39 -12.65 16.33
N GLU A 70 -1.62 -11.62 16.73
CA GLU A 70 -2.09 -10.61 17.69
C GLU A 70 -3.22 -9.73 17.15
N TYR A 71 -3.27 -9.48 15.84
CA TYR A 71 -4.28 -8.60 15.23
C TYR A 71 -5.50 -9.33 14.64
N ILE A 72 -5.42 -10.65 14.40
CA ILE A 72 -6.54 -11.45 13.89
C ILE A 72 -7.43 -11.97 15.03
N TYR A 73 -6.91 -12.08 16.26
CA TYR A 73 -7.68 -12.47 17.45
C TYR A 73 -8.09 -11.24 18.26
N VAL A 74 -9.03 -10.47 17.72
CA VAL A 74 -9.90 -9.63 18.55
C VAL A 74 -11.28 -10.28 18.46
N ASP A 75 -11.67 -11.00 19.51
CA ASP A 75 -12.97 -11.68 19.66
C ASP A 75 -14.16 -10.74 19.41
#